data_AF-A0A561SQV1-F1
#
_entry.id   AF-A0A561SQV1-F1
#
_cell.length_a   1.000
_cell.length_b   1.000
_cell.length_c   1.000
_cell.angle_alpha   90.00
_cell.angle_beta   90.00
_cell.angle_gamma   90.00
#
_symmetry.space_group_name_H-M   'P 1'
#
loop_
_entity.id
_entity.type
_entity.pdbx_description
1 polymer ?
#
loop_
_entity_poly.entity_id
_entity_poly.type
_entity_poly.pdbx_seq_one_letter_code
_entity_poly.pdbx_strand_id
1 'polypeptide(L)'
;MLLLRANETVSVRELVESLWDDVRPANPKATVQKYVMRIRRLLESTGCVIRTDAEGYRLDVGHDQVDVHRFSALAQRGRRLVEAGDRAEGSALLAEAIGLWRAVPPLADVPSERIQRDVVPRMVEGYLQAVEMRIEADLQLGRHAELSEELLGLVRRHPFRERFWEQRMRALYAGHRQGEALAAYREVARLLADELGIDPGPALQSVHQRILAGGPASASANESPGPARPDLRQLPMATSGVVGRAAETTRIVQALNPAEPEGLPRLVVVHGPEGIGKSTVAVRAAHRLSGAFPDGQLYAELGGDTDVEGRVVEVVAYFLRSLGVPADAVPSRFEDAVAAFRSATAGRRLLVVLDGAPSASAVRAVLPGSGECGVIVTSRHELTELFVSPGAHGVSLGPLRREDSYRVLRQELGDERVRAEREAVDELLRLCGGLPLAIRSAAAHLVTRPRLSIASYLANTCHGEEAARPSIGGPCRLVPVTPAQAAC
;
A
#
# COMPACT_ATOMS: atom_id res chain seq x y z
N MET A 1 23.93 -38.20 2.11
CA MET A 1 24.92 -37.14 1.83
C MET A 1 25.13 -36.89 0.34
N LEU A 2 25.69 -37.81 -0.45
CA LEU A 2 25.96 -37.55 -1.87
C LEU A 2 24.70 -37.16 -2.69
N LEU A 3 23.54 -37.76 -2.41
CA LEU A 3 22.26 -37.37 -3.03
C LEU A 3 21.68 -36.05 -2.49
N LEU A 4 21.99 -35.67 -1.25
CA LEU A 4 21.54 -34.40 -0.66
C LEU A 4 22.31 -33.20 -1.22
N ARG A 5 23.55 -33.45 -1.68
CA ARG A 5 24.42 -32.50 -2.38
C ARG A 5 24.74 -33.03 -3.78
N ALA A 6 23.71 -33.49 -4.50
CA ALA A 6 23.93 -34.08 -5.81
C ALA A 6 24.48 -33.02 -6.78
N ASN A 7 25.38 -33.45 -7.68
CA ASN A 7 26.14 -32.58 -8.57
C ASN A 7 27.12 -31.61 -7.87
N GLU A 8 27.32 -31.72 -6.55
CA GLU A 8 28.35 -31.01 -5.79
C GLU A 8 29.40 -31.97 -5.22
N THR A 9 30.64 -31.48 -5.07
CA THR A 9 31.71 -32.26 -4.45
C THR A 9 31.55 -32.24 -2.93
N VAL A 10 31.35 -33.41 -2.33
CA VAL A 10 31.32 -33.60 -0.87
C VAL A 10 32.70 -34.07 -0.42
N SER A 11 33.33 -33.31 0.49
CA SER A 11 34.68 -33.64 0.92
C SER A 11 34.72 -34.95 1.72
N VAL A 12 35.86 -35.64 1.69
CA VAL A 12 36.05 -36.85 2.52
C VAL A 12 35.85 -36.54 4.00
N ARG A 13 36.28 -35.34 4.43
CA ARG A 13 36.11 -34.87 5.80
C ARG A 13 34.62 -34.78 6.18
N GLU A 14 33.80 -34.14 5.35
CA GLU A 14 32.35 -34.02 5.58
C GLU A 14 31.68 -35.39 5.62
N LEU A 15 32.07 -36.31 4.73
CA LEU A 15 31.55 -37.68 4.74
C LEU A 15 31.90 -38.41 6.02
N VAL A 16 33.13 -38.26 6.52
CA VAL A 16 33.56 -38.87 7.79
C VAL A 16 32.76 -38.30 8.95
N GLU A 17 32.70 -36.97 9.07
CA GLU A 17 31.97 -36.27 10.15
C GLU A 17 30.47 -36.60 10.15
N SER A 18 29.89 -36.94 8.99
CA SER A 18 28.47 -37.25 8.88
C SER A 18 28.14 -38.73 9.12
N LEU A 19 29.09 -39.63 8.88
CA LEU A 19 28.91 -41.07 9.04
C LEU A 19 29.29 -41.54 10.43
N TRP A 20 30.27 -40.88 11.04
CA TRP A 20 30.82 -41.22 12.33
C TRP A 20 31.01 -39.92 13.09
N ASP A 21 30.14 -39.67 14.08
CA ASP A 21 30.25 -38.54 14.99
C ASP A 21 31.55 -38.65 15.82
N ASP A 22 31.47 -39.13 17.07
CA ASP A 22 32.65 -39.27 17.94
C ASP A 22 33.35 -40.62 17.82
N VAL A 23 32.66 -41.68 17.35
CA VAL A 23 33.22 -43.04 17.27
C VAL A 23 33.68 -43.36 15.84
N ARG A 24 34.96 -43.09 15.57
CA ARG A 24 35.55 -43.25 14.23
C ARG A 24 36.30 -44.57 14.07
N PRO A 25 36.27 -45.20 12.88
CA PRO A 25 37.12 -46.35 12.59
C PRO A 25 38.59 -45.93 12.54
N ALA A 26 39.51 -46.89 12.71
CA ALA A 26 40.97 -46.63 12.73
C ALA A 26 41.49 -45.91 11.47
N ASN A 27 40.87 -46.11 10.30
CA ASN A 27 41.16 -45.36 9.08
C ASN A 27 39.87 -44.95 8.35
N PRO A 28 39.27 -43.79 8.70
CA PRO A 28 37.99 -43.35 8.14
C PRO A 28 38.03 -43.14 6.62
N LYS A 29 39.15 -42.62 6.09
CA LYS A 29 39.32 -42.39 4.66
C LYS A 29 39.25 -43.69 3.86
N ALA A 30 39.94 -44.74 4.32
CA ALA A 30 39.90 -46.05 3.68
C ALA A 30 38.50 -46.68 3.74
N THR A 31 37.76 -46.50 4.85
CA THR A 31 36.38 -46.98 4.97
C THR A 31 35.43 -46.26 4.01
N VAL A 32 35.54 -44.93 3.88
CA VAL A 32 34.75 -44.16 2.89
C VAL A 32 35.02 -44.65 1.46
N GLN A 33 36.29 -44.90 1.09
CA GLN A 33 36.65 -45.45 -0.22
C GLN A 33 35.96 -46.80 -0.49
N LYS A 34 35.92 -47.70 0.51
CA LYS A 34 35.21 -48.98 0.39
C LYS A 34 33.70 -48.80 0.19
N TYR A 35 33.07 -47.86 0.91
CA TYR A 35 31.66 -47.53 0.71
C TYR A 35 31.40 -46.96 -0.68
N VAL A 36 32.21 -46.02 -1.17
CA VAL A 36 32.08 -45.47 -2.52
C VAL A 36 32.23 -46.55 -3.58
N MET A 37 33.18 -47.48 -3.43
CA MET A 37 33.33 -48.62 -4.35
C MET A 37 32.06 -49.49 -4.38
N ARG A 38 31.46 -49.78 -3.23
CA ARG A 38 30.22 -50.57 -3.14
C ARG A 38 29.03 -49.83 -3.76
N ILE A 39 28.89 -48.53 -3.49
CA ILE A 39 27.82 -47.70 -4.03
C ILE A 39 27.96 -47.58 -5.55
N ARG A 40 29.17 -47.39 -6.09
CA ARG A 40 29.41 -47.37 -7.54
C ARG A 40 28.84 -48.61 -8.23
N ARG A 41 29.10 -49.81 -7.70
CA ARG A 41 28.56 -51.07 -8.22
C ARG A 41 27.03 -51.12 -8.21
N LEU A 42 26.41 -50.59 -7.15
CA LEU A 42 24.94 -50.52 -7.05
C LEU A 42 24.32 -49.55 -8.06
N LEU A 43 25.07 -48.54 -8.51
CA LEU A 43 24.60 -47.50 -9.43
C LEU A 43 24.89 -47.79 -10.91
N GLU A 44 25.57 -48.88 -11.25
CA GLU A 44 25.96 -49.20 -12.64
C GLU A 44 24.76 -49.26 -13.61
N SER A 45 23.58 -49.64 -13.13
CA SER A 45 22.35 -49.75 -13.93
C SER A 45 21.47 -48.50 -13.93
N THR A 46 21.77 -47.49 -13.11
CA THR A 46 20.90 -46.31 -12.92
C THR A 46 21.30 -45.11 -13.78
N GLY A 47 22.48 -45.15 -14.39
CA GLY A 47 23.06 -44.03 -15.14
C GLY A 47 23.67 -42.93 -14.27
N CYS A 48 23.62 -43.06 -12.93
CA CYS A 48 24.26 -42.13 -11.99
C CYS A 48 25.75 -42.47 -11.82
N VAL A 49 26.62 -41.45 -11.81
CA VAL A 49 28.08 -41.68 -11.75
C VAL A 49 28.68 -40.96 -10.54
N ILE A 50 29.36 -41.71 -9.67
CA ILE A 50 30.18 -41.10 -8.61
C ILE A 50 31.58 -40.81 -9.16
N ARG A 51 31.92 -39.54 -9.34
CA ARG A 51 33.27 -39.08 -9.68
C ARG A 51 34.10 -38.87 -8.42
N THR A 52 35.40 -39.16 -8.55
CA THR A 52 36.39 -38.81 -7.53
C THR A 52 37.02 -37.49 -7.96
N ASP A 53 36.89 -36.47 -7.11
CA ASP A 53 37.55 -35.18 -7.28
C ASP A 53 38.75 -35.08 -6.30
N ALA A 54 39.54 -34.01 -6.41
CA ALA A 54 40.76 -33.83 -5.61
C ALA A 54 40.52 -33.90 -4.09
N GLU A 55 39.38 -33.39 -3.60
CA GLU A 55 39.08 -33.29 -2.16
C GLU A 55 37.94 -34.21 -1.68
N GLY A 56 37.31 -34.98 -2.57
CA GLY A 56 36.06 -35.66 -2.24
C GLY A 56 35.43 -36.46 -3.35
N TYR A 57 34.11 -36.62 -3.24
CA TYR A 57 33.30 -37.35 -4.21
C TYR A 57 32.11 -36.51 -4.63
N ARG A 58 31.80 -36.55 -5.93
CA ARG A 58 30.61 -35.94 -6.51
C ARG A 58 29.75 -37.04 -7.12
N LEU A 59 28.45 -37.00 -6.86
CA LEU A 59 27.48 -37.87 -7.50
C LEU A 59 26.77 -37.07 -8.60
N ASP A 60 27.05 -37.42 -9.86
CA ASP A 60 26.40 -36.84 -11.03
C ASP A 60 25.03 -37.50 -11.22
N VAL A 61 23.97 -36.70 -11.18
CA VAL A 61 22.57 -37.11 -11.38
C VAL A 61 21.83 -36.10 -12.24
N GLY A 62 20.90 -36.59 -13.07
CA GLY A 62 19.93 -35.74 -13.76
C GLY A 62 19.02 -35.00 -12.77
N HIS A 63 18.55 -33.82 -13.15
CA HIS A 63 17.77 -32.93 -12.28
C HIS A 63 16.50 -33.56 -11.68
N ASP A 64 15.87 -34.51 -12.39
CA ASP A 64 14.64 -35.20 -11.98
C ASP A 64 14.85 -36.59 -11.39
N GLN A 65 16.09 -37.06 -11.28
CA GLN A 65 16.39 -38.41 -10.79
C GLN A 65 16.39 -38.51 -9.26
N VAL A 66 16.32 -37.38 -8.56
CA VAL A 66 16.35 -37.30 -7.10
C VAL A 66 15.07 -36.62 -6.60
N ASP A 67 14.33 -37.32 -5.74
CA ASP A 67 13.04 -36.89 -5.19
C ASP A 67 13.14 -35.53 -4.48
N VAL A 68 14.16 -35.28 -3.65
CA VAL A 68 14.34 -33.98 -2.98
C VAL A 68 14.60 -32.83 -3.95
N HIS A 69 15.29 -33.07 -5.07
CA HIS A 69 15.53 -32.06 -6.09
C HIS A 69 14.25 -31.76 -6.87
N ARG A 70 13.54 -32.81 -7.29
CA ARG A 70 12.25 -32.69 -7.97
C ARG A 70 11.22 -32.00 -7.10
N PHE A 71 11.16 -32.35 -5.81
CA PHE A 71 10.34 -31.65 -4.81
C PHE A 71 10.65 -30.16 -4.78
N SER A 72 11.94 -29.79 -4.65
CA SER A 72 12.35 -28.39 -4.56
C SER A 72 11.99 -27.60 -5.82
N ALA A 73 12.19 -28.20 -7.00
CA ALA A 73 11.84 -27.58 -8.28
C ALA A 73 10.32 -27.40 -8.46
N LEU A 74 9.54 -28.44 -8.19
CA LEU A 74 8.07 -28.40 -8.27
C LEU A 74 7.49 -27.41 -7.25
N ALA A 75 7.97 -27.43 -6.00
CA ALA A 75 7.51 -26.51 -4.96
C ALA A 75 7.82 -25.05 -5.30
N GLN A 76 9.02 -24.77 -5.85
CA GLN A 76 9.38 -23.42 -6.29
C GLN A 76 8.53 -22.96 -7.49
N ARG A 77 8.30 -23.84 -8.48
CA ARG A 77 7.46 -23.52 -9.64
C ARG A 77 6.00 -23.30 -9.23
N GLY A 78 5.47 -24.18 -8.38
CA GLY A 78 4.12 -24.06 -7.83
C GLY A 78 3.92 -22.76 -7.08
N ARG A 79 4.89 -22.37 -6.22
CA ARG A 79 4.88 -21.07 -5.53
C ARG A 79 4.78 -19.89 -6.51
N ARG A 80 5.63 -19.86 -7.54
CA ARG A 80 5.62 -18.78 -8.55
C ARG A 80 4.28 -18.66 -9.28
N LEU A 81 3.64 -19.79 -9.59
CA LEU A 81 2.31 -19.78 -10.22
C LEU A 81 1.22 -19.26 -9.29
N VAL A 82 1.25 -19.67 -8.01
CA VAL A 82 0.32 -19.11 -7.00
C VAL A 82 0.50 -17.60 -6.86
N GLU A 83 1.76 -17.13 -6.80
CA GLU A 83 2.10 -15.70 -6.72
C GLU A 83 1.67 -14.92 -7.98
N ALA A 84 1.75 -15.55 -9.16
CA ALA A 84 1.30 -14.98 -10.43
C ALA A 84 -0.24 -14.99 -10.60
N GLY A 85 -0.98 -15.66 -9.70
CA GLY A 85 -2.44 -15.74 -9.73
C GLY A 85 -3.00 -17.03 -10.35
N ASP A 86 -2.15 -17.86 -10.97
CA ASP A 86 -2.48 -19.16 -11.56
C ASP A 86 -2.58 -20.26 -10.49
N ARG A 87 -3.51 -20.05 -9.54
CA ARG A 87 -3.67 -20.85 -8.32
C ARG A 87 -4.00 -22.32 -8.59
N ALA A 88 -4.74 -22.61 -9.65
CA ALA A 88 -5.11 -23.98 -10.01
C ALA A 88 -3.89 -24.81 -10.43
N GLU A 89 -3.06 -24.27 -11.33
CA GLU A 89 -1.83 -24.94 -11.77
C GLU A 89 -0.78 -24.96 -10.65
N GLY A 90 -0.68 -23.86 -9.89
CA GLY A 90 0.18 -23.79 -8.71
C GLY A 90 -0.15 -24.84 -7.65
N SER A 91 -1.43 -25.02 -7.32
CA SER A 91 -1.90 -26.07 -6.39
C SER A 91 -1.56 -27.48 -6.90
N ALA A 92 -1.76 -27.75 -8.20
CA ALA A 92 -1.45 -29.05 -8.79
C ALA A 92 0.04 -29.41 -8.70
N LEU A 93 0.95 -28.47 -9.00
CA LEU A 93 2.39 -28.71 -8.87
C LEU A 93 2.83 -28.87 -7.41
N LEU A 94 2.23 -28.13 -6.49
CA LEU A 94 2.50 -28.29 -5.05
C LEU A 94 2.01 -29.67 -4.56
N ALA A 95 0.86 -30.13 -5.02
CA ALA A 95 0.34 -31.46 -4.71
C ALA A 95 1.27 -32.57 -5.27
N GLU A 96 1.78 -32.41 -6.49
CA GLU A 96 2.77 -33.33 -7.06
C GLU A 96 4.07 -33.35 -6.23
N ALA A 97 4.56 -32.18 -5.81
CA ALA A 97 5.74 -32.08 -4.94
C ALA A 97 5.51 -32.83 -3.62
N ILE A 98 4.40 -32.57 -2.94
CA ILE A 98 4.00 -33.23 -1.69
C ILE A 98 3.91 -34.75 -1.89
N GLY A 99 3.39 -35.22 -3.03
CA GLY A 99 3.27 -36.64 -3.37
C GLY A 99 4.59 -37.39 -3.50
N LEU A 100 5.73 -36.70 -3.63
CA LEU A 100 7.06 -37.33 -3.62
C LEU A 100 7.48 -37.81 -2.21
N TRP A 101 6.83 -37.30 -1.16
CA TRP A 101 7.13 -37.65 0.22
C TRP A 101 6.46 -38.97 0.61
N ARG A 102 7.29 -40.01 0.78
CA ARG A 102 6.82 -41.35 1.19
C ARG A 102 6.56 -41.47 2.69
N ALA A 103 7.29 -40.71 3.50
CA ALA A 103 7.15 -40.66 4.95
C ALA A 103 7.63 -39.31 5.48
N VAL A 104 7.10 -38.93 6.64
CA VAL A 104 7.54 -37.77 7.42
C VAL A 104 7.81 -38.25 8.85
N PRO A 105 9.04 -38.14 9.38
CA PRO A 105 10.23 -37.52 8.77
C PRO A 105 10.87 -38.35 7.63
N PRO A 106 11.61 -37.71 6.70
CA PRO A 106 12.35 -38.40 5.65
C PRO A 106 13.64 -39.00 6.23
N LEU A 107 14.30 -39.89 5.47
CA LEU A 107 15.58 -40.50 5.85
C LEU A 107 15.52 -41.27 7.19
N ALA A 108 14.38 -41.85 7.54
CA ALA A 108 14.19 -42.57 8.81
C ALA A 108 15.12 -43.78 8.98
N ASP A 109 15.65 -44.31 7.87
CA ASP A 109 16.60 -45.43 7.81
C ASP A 109 18.07 -44.98 7.84
N VAL A 110 18.34 -43.67 7.96
CA VAL A 110 19.71 -43.12 7.98
C VAL A 110 20.16 -42.88 9.43
N PRO A 111 21.09 -43.70 9.97
CA PRO A 111 21.52 -43.64 11.36
C PRO A 111 22.63 -42.59 11.57
N SER A 112 22.37 -41.33 11.20
CA SER A 112 23.31 -40.22 11.36
C SER A 112 22.65 -39.11 12.17
N GLU A 113 23.08 -38.92 13.42
CA GLU A 113 22.51 -37.90 14.32
C GLU A 113 22.65 -36.50 13.73
N ARG A 114 23.80 -36.21 13.09
CA ARG A 114 24.04 -34.94 12.41
C ARG A 114 23.03 -34.68 11.29
N ILE A 115 22.71 -35.67 10.45
CA ILE A 115 21.70 -35.51 9.40
C ILE A 115 20.31 -35.31 10.00
N GLN A 116 19.95 -36.12 11.00
CA GLN A 116 18.66 -36.05 11.67
C GLN A 116 18.46 -34.71 12.40
N ARG A 117 19.52 -34.10 12.93
CA ARG A 117 19.47 -32.82 13.62
C ARG A 117 19.55 -31.61 12.68
N ASP A 118 20.45 -31.64 11.69
CA ASP A 118 20.82 -30.42 10.95
C ASP A 118 20.15 -30.32 9.57
N VAL A 119 19.75 -31.45 8.96
CA VAL A 119 19.21 -31.51 7.59
C VAL A 119 17.72 -31.82 7.59
N VAL A 120 17.32 -32.88 8.29
CA VAL A 120 15.93 -33.36 8.29
C VAL A 120 14.91 -32.29 8.71
N PRO A 121 15.14 -31.47 9.76
CA PRO A 121 14.18 -30.45 10.15
C PRO A 121 13.95 -29.39 9.07
N ARG A 122 15.00 -29.01 8.32
CA ARG A 122 14.87 -28.05 7.21
C ARG A 122 14.07 -28.64 6.04
N MET A 123 14.26 -29.93 5.76
CA MET A 123 13.46 -30.61 4.73
C MET A 123 12.00 -30.68 5.15
N VAL A 124 11.72 -31.05 6.41
CA VAL A 124 10.36 -31.11 6.95
C VAL A 124 9.70 -29.73 6.92
N GLU A 125 10.43 -28.67 7.27
CA GLU A 125 9.91 -27.30 7.18
C GLU A 125 9.57 -26.93 5.73
N GLY A 126 10.43 -27.26 4.76
CA GLY A 126 10.14 -27.04 3.34
C GLY A 126 8.89 -27.80 2.86
N TYR A 127 8.71 -29.05 3.29
CA TYR A 127 7.50 -29.83 3.03
C TYR A 127 6.26 -29.16 3.62
N LEU A 128 6.35 -28.78 4.89
CA LEU A 128 5.27 -28.19 5.64
C LEU A 128 4.87 -26.81 5.06
N GLN A 129 5.81 -26.04 4.51
CA GLN A 129 5.52 -24.82 3.76
C GLN A 129 4.81 -25.10 2.43
N ALA A 130 5.21 -26.15 1.70
CA ALA A 130 4.53 -26.56 0.47
C ALA A 130 3.07 -26.98 0.74
N VAL A 131 2.83 -27.70 1.84
CA VAL A 131 1.48 -28.05 2.30
C VAL A 131 0.65 -26.80 2.60
N GLU A 132 1.19 -25.85 3.37
CA GLU A 132 0.50 -24.58 3.67
C GLU A 132 0.14 -23.80 2.41
N MET A 133 1.06 -23.67 1.46
CA MET A 133 0.83 -22.96 0.20
C MET A 133 -0.24 -23.65 -0.66
N ARG A 134 -0.22 -24.99 -0.73
CA ARG A 134 -1.21 -25.76 -1.49
C ARG A 134 -2.61 -25.57 -0.91
N ILE A 135 -2.75 -25.69 0.40
CA ILE A 135 -4.01 -25.46 1.12
C ILE A 135 -4.50 -24.03 0.89
N GLU A 136 -3.60 -23.04 0.95
CA GLU A 136 -3.99 -21.65 0.71
C GLU A 136 -4.54 -21.44 -0.71
N ALA A 137 -3.90 -22.03 -1.72
CA ALA A 137 -4.36 -21.99 -3.10
C ALA A 137 -5.73 -22.70 -3.24
N ASP A 138 -5.90 -23.88 -2.64
CA ASP A 138 -7.16 -24.62 -2.68
C ASP A 138 -8.31 -23.89 -1.96
N LEU A 139 -8.03 -23.20 -0.84
CA LEU A 139 -9.01 -22.33 -0.19
C LEU A 139 -9.43 -21.19 -1.12
N GLN A 140 -8.51 -20.57 -1.83
CA GLN A 140 -8.83 -19.47 -2.76
C GLN A 140 -9.59 -19.96 -4.00
N LEU A 141 -9.46 -21.24 -4.36
CA LEU A 141 -10.24 -21.89 -5.42
C LEU A 141 -11.62 -22.37 -4.94
N GLY A 142 -11.99 -22.12 -3.68
CA GLY A 142 -13.29 -22.50 -3.12
C GLY A 142 -13.41 -23.97 -2.69
N ARG A 143 -12.30 -24.73 -2.64
CA ARG A 143 -12.30 -26.17 -2.31
C ARG A 143 -12.36 -26.45 -0.80
N HIS A 144 -13.17 -25.69 -0.07
CA HIS A 144 -13.17 -25.68 1.40
C HIS A 144 -13.65 -26.99 2.04
N ALA A 145 -14.61 -27.67 1.41
CA ALA A 145 -15.18 -28.92 1.93
C ALA A 145 -14.14 -30.06 1.92
N GLU A 146 -13.38 -30.17 0.84
CA GLU A 146 -12.35 -31.20 0.64
C GLU A 146 -11.18 -31.05 1.64
N LEU A 147 -10.88 -29.82 2.05
CA LEU A 147 -9.77 -29.51 2.97
C LEU A 147 -10.09 -29.73 4.45
N SER A 148 -11.36 -29.84 4.83
CA SER A 148 -11.78 -29.80 6.25
C SER A 148 -11.21 -30.97 7.08
N GLU A 149 -11.15 -32.17 6.51
CA GLU A 149 -10.59 -33.36 7.15
C GLU A 149 -9.06 -33.35 7.15
N GLU A 150 -8.45 -32.97 6.02
CA GLU A 150 -6.98 -32.83 5.92
C GLU A 150 -6.45 -31.83 6.96
N LEU A 151 -7.10 -30.67 7.08
CA LEU A 151 -6.77 -29.64 8.07
C LEU A 151 -6.96 -30.11 9.51
N LEU A 152 -7.96 -30.96 9.79
CA LEU A 152 -8.10 -31.57 11.13
C LEU A 152 -6.89 -32.46 11.46
N GLY A 153 -6.44 -33.26 10.49
CA GLY A 153 -5.27 -34.10 10.64
C GLY A 153 -3.98 -33.30 10.83
N LEU A 154 -3.85 -32.16 10.13
CA LEU A 154 -2.68 -31.29 10.22
C LEU A 154 -2.58 -30.56 11.55
N VAL A 155 -3.67 -29.97 12.06
CA VAL A 155 -3.63 -29.29 13.37
C VAL A 155 -3.35 -30.24 14.52
N ARG A 156 -3.76 -31.52 14.41
CA ARG A 156 -3.42 -32.54 15.42
C ARG A 156 -1.95 -32.96 15.38
N ARG A 157 -1.38 -33.06 14.16
CA ARG A 157 0.03 -33.44 13.97
C ARG A 157 1.01 -32.29 14.23
N HIS A 158 0.56 -31.05 14.00
CA HIS A 158 1.37 -29.83 14.13
C HIS A 158 0.60 -28.78 14.95
N PRO A 159 0.33 -29.06 16.23
CA PRO A 159 -0.57 -28.26 17.06
C PRO A 159 -0.08 -26.83 17.30
N PHE A 160 1.24 -26.60 17.29
CA PHE A 160 1.83 -25.27 17.47
C PHE A 160 2.03 -24.48 16.17
N ARG A 161 1.59 -25.00 15.03
CA ARG A 161 1.70 -24.30 13.74
C ARG A 161 0.39 -23.58 13.44
N GLU A 162 0.28 -22.36 13.98
CA GLU A 162 -0.93 -21.52 13.94
C GLU A 162 -1.53 -21.37 12.55
N ARG A 163 -0.72 -21.40 11.50
CA ARG A 163 -1.17 -21.30 10.11
C ARG A 163 -2.17 -22.38 9.72
N PHE A 164 -2.02 -23.62 10.21
CA PHE A 164 -3.00 -24.67 9.94
C PHE A 164 -4.32 -24.42 10.67
N TRP A 165 -4.28 -23.82 11.86
CA TRP A 165 -5.48 -23.39 12.59
C TRP A 165 -6.20 -22.26 11.86
N GLU A 166 -5.47 -21.27 11.34
CA GLU A 166 -6.03 -20.20 10.51
C GLU A 166 -6.75 -20.76 9.29
N GLN A 167 -6.10 -21.66 8.56
CA GLN A 167 -6.64 -22.29 7.35
C GLN A 167 -7.87 -23.14 7.69
N ARG A 168 -7.84 -23.88 8.81
CA ARG A 168 -8.98 -24.64 9.32
C ARG A 168 -10.18 -23.76 9.65
N MET A 169 -9.96 -22.65 10.37
CA MET A 169 -11.03 -21.70 10.71
C MET A 169 -11.66 -21.10 9.45
N ARG A 170 -10.85 -20.73 8.46
CA ARG A 170 -11.34 -20.20 7.17
C ARG A 170 -12.12 -21.24 6.38
N ALA A 171 -11.65 -22.48 6.31
CA ALA A 171 -12.36 -23.58 5.65
C ALA A 171 -13.73 -23.84 6.29
N LEU A 172 -13.79 -23.94 7.62
CA LEU A 172 -15.03 -24.17 8.36
C LEU A 172 -16.02 -23.02 8.18
N TYR A 173 -15.53 -21.78 8.25
CA TYR A 173 -16.39 -20.61 8.09
C TYR A 173 -16.95 -20.48 6.66
N ALA A 174 -16.13 -20.74 5.64
CA ALA A 174 -16.59 -20.78 4.25
C ALA A 174 -17.61 -21.91 4.00
N GLY A 175 -17.50 -23.02 4.72
CA GLY A 175 -18.49 -24.10 4.74
C GLY A 175 -19.73 -23.82 5.59
N HIS A 176 -20.00 -22.56 5.97
CA HIS A 176 -21.11 -22.14 6.84
C HIS A 176 -21.12 -22.77 8.25
N ARG A 177 -19.98 -23.29 8.73
CA ARG A 177 -19.81 -23.91 10.05
C ARG A 177 -19.16 -22.93 11.04
N GLN A 178 -19.77 -21.75 11.20
CA GLN A 178 -19.22 -20.66 12.04
C GLN A 178 -18.93 -21.10 13.49
N GLY A 179 -19.85 -21.84 14.10
CA GLY A 179 -19.68 -22.31 15.48
C GLY A 179 -18.45 -23.20 15.67
N GLU A 180 -18.14 -24.04 14.69
CA GLU A 180 -16.96 -24.90 14.71
C GLU A 180 -15.67 -24.12 14.47
N ALA A 181 -15.71 -23.09 13.61
CA ALA A 181 -14.57 -22.20 13.42
C ALA A 181 -14.22 -21.43 14.71
N LEU A 182 -15.23 -20.92 15.43
CA LEU A 182 -15.04 -20.28 16.74
C LEU A 182 -14.64 -21.27 17.84
N ALA A 183 -15.06 -22.53 17.75
CA ALA A 183 -14.58 -23.59 18.64
C ALA A 183 -13.10 -23.88 18.41
N ALA A 184 -12.66 -23.96 17.15
CA ALA A 184 -11.26 -24.17 16.80
C ALA A 184 -10.35 -23.05 17.34
N TYR A 185 -10.76 -21.78 17.27
CA TYR A 185 -10.02 -20.68 17.89
C TYR A 185 -9.84 -20.85 19.41
N ARG A 186 -10.91 -21.23 20.11
CA ARG A 186 -10.87 -21.46 21.57
C ARG A 186 -10.03 -22.67 21.95
N GLU A 187 -9.89 -23.64 21.05
CA GLU A 187 -9.05 -24.83 21.23
C GLU A 187 -7.57 -24.44 21.14
N VAL A 188 -7.16 -23.79 20.05
CA VAL A 188 -5.77 -23.34 19.87
C VAL A 188 -5.35 -22.28 20.89
N ALA A 189 -6.23 -21.35 21.27
CA ALA A 189 -5.92 -20.34 22.28
C ALA A 189 -5.64 -20.96 23.65
N ARG A 190 -6.41 -21.99 24.04
CA ARG A 190 -6.14 -22.75 25.27
C ARG A 190 -4.84 -23.52 25.16
N LEU A 191 -4.63 -24.23 24.06
CA LEU A 191 -3.39 -24.96 23.83
C LEU A 191 -2.14 -24.07 23.93
N LEU A 192 -2.14 -22.90 23.27
CA LEU A 192 -0.99 -21.97 23.29
C LEU A 192 -0.78 -21.36 24.68
N ALA A 193 -1.85 -21.02 25.39
CA ALA A 193 -1.77 -20.52 26.75
C ALA A 193 -1.24 -21.60 27.72
N ASP A 194 -1.75 -22.83 27.63
CA ASP A 194 -1.43 -23.92 28.55
C ASP A 194 0.00 -24.48 28.32
N GLU A 195 0.41 -24.65 27.06
CA GLU A 195 1.70 -25.29 26.72
C GLU A 195 2.85 -24.28 26.53
N LEU A 196 2.57 -23.08 26.06
CA LEU A 196 3.59 -22.08 25.69
C LEU A 196 3.48 -20.77 26.49
N GLY A 197 2.38 -20.53 27.22
CA GLY A 197 2.17 -19.28 27.96
C GLY A 197 2.03 -18.04 27.08
N ILE A 198 1.62 -18.22 25.82
CA ILE A 198 1.47 -17.13 24.84
C ILE A 198 0.04 -17.04 24.31
N ASP A 199 -0.35 -15.84 23.90
CA ASP A 199 -1.60 -15.61 23.18
C ASP A 199 -1.47 -16.00 21.69
N PRO A 200 -2.59 -16.32 21.01
CA PRO A 200 -2.62 -16.51 19.57
C PRO A 200 -2.01 -15.33 18.80
N GLY A 201 -1.27 -15.61 17.74
CA GLY A 201 -0.67 -14.62 16.87
C GLY A 201 -1.68 -13.74 16.12
N PRO A 202 -1.24 -12.60 15.57
CA PRO A 202 -2.12 -11.59 14.98
C PRO A 202 -2.92 -12.11 13.77
N ALA A 203 -2.36 -13.02 12.99
CA ALA A 203 -3.04 -13.60 11.83
C ALA A 203 -4.23 -14.48 12.24
N LEU A 204 -4.06 -15.32 13.26
CA LEU A 204 -5.12 -16.14 13.84
C LEU A 204 -6.21 -15.29 14.54
N GLN A 205 -5.80 -14.26 15.29
CA GLN A 205 -6.74 -13.28 15.87
C GLN A 205 -7.55 -12.55 14.79
N SER A 206 -6.93 -12.16 13.68
CA SER A 206 -7.60 -11.50 12.56
C SER A 206 -8.68 -12.40 11.92
N VAL A 207 -8.41 -13.69 11.76
CA VAL A 207 -9.43 -14.64 11.28
C VAL A 207 -10.59 -14.72 12.27
N HIS A 208 -10.32 -14.82 13.57
CA HIS A 208 -11.35 -14.84 14.61
C HIS A 208 -12.26 -13.60 14.56
N GLN A 209 -11.67 -12.39 14.51
CA GLN A 209 -12.45 -11.15 14.47
C GLN A 209 -13.31 -11.03 13.21
N ARG A 210 -12.80 -11.47 12.05
CA ARG A 210 -13.59 -11.49 10.80
C ARG A 210 -14.79 -12.43 10.89
N ILE A 211 -14.63 -13.58 11.51
CA ILE A 211 -15.71 -14.54 11.73
C ILE A 211 -16.77 -13.97 12.68
N LEU A 212 -16.36 -13.24 13.72
CA LEU A 212 -17.31 -12.55 14.62
C LEU A 212 -18.08 -11.43 13.92
N ALA A 213 -17.42 -10.68 13.04
CA ALA A 213 -18.01 -9.58 12.29
C ALA A 213 -18.94 -10.03 11.14
N GLY A 214 -18.95 -11.32 10.80
CA GLY A 214 -19.78 -11.85 9.71
C GLY A 214 -19.27 -11.49 8.29
N GLY A 215 -17.97 -11.21 8.12
CA GLY A 215 -17.39 -10.85 6.83
C GLY A 215 -17.26 -12.02 5.84
N PRO A 216 -16.95 -11.80 4.55
CA PRO A 216 -16.79 -12.90 3.58
C PRO A 216 -15.60 -13.81 3.90
N ALA A 217 -15.78 -15.12 3.76
CA ALA A 217 -14.83 -16.17 4.19
C ALA A 217 -13.54 -16.30 3.34
N SER A 218 -13.52 -15.76 2.12
CA SER A 218 -12.50 -16.03 1.11
C SER A 218 -11.36 -14.99 1.00
N ALA A 219 -11.17 -14.12 2.00
CA ALA A 219 -10.01 -13.22 1.99
C ALA A 219 -8.79 -13.91 2.65
N SER A 220 -7.74 -14.13 1.86
CA SER A 220 -6.47 -14.75 2.26
C SER A 220 -5.76 -13.98 3.39
N ALA A 221 -4.99 -14.71 4.19
CA ALA A 221 -3.98 -14.18 5.12
C ALA A 221 -2.55 -14.30 4.55
N ASN A 222 -2.40 -14.51 3.23
CA ASN A 222 -1.11 -14.50 2.51
C ASN A 222 -0.99 -13.40 1.46
N GLU A 223 -2.06 -12.65 1.22
CA GLU A 223 -1.91 -11.23 1.04
C GLU A 223 -1.79 -10.69 2.47
N SER A 224 -0.77 -9.92 2.78
CA SER A 224 -1.02 -8.83 3.71
C SER A 224 -1.73 -7.75 2.91
N PRO A 225 -3.07 -7.64 2.88
CA PRO A 225 -3.61 -6.33 3.09
C PRO A 225 -3.36 -6.08 4.58
N GLY A 226 -2.42 -5.19 4.90
CA GLY A 226 -2.67 -4.36 6.08
C GLY A 226 -4.14 -3.92 6.03
N PRO A 227 -4.83 -3.92 7.18
CA PRO A 227 -6.29 -4.01 7.31
C PRO A 227 -6.99 -3.41 6.11
N ALA A 228 -7.47 -4.24 5.15
CA ALA A 228 -7.97 -3.85 3.82
C ALA A 228 -7.85 -2.34 3.63
N ARG A 229 -6.60 -1.87 3.37
CA ARG A 229 -6.29 -0.43 3.51
C ARG A 229 -7.38 0.25 2.70
N PRO A 230 -8.22 1.09 3.32
CA PRO A 230 -9.28 1.73 2.58
C PRO A 230 -8.60 2.32 1.36
N ASP A 231 -9.15 2.07 0.17
CA ASP A 231 -8.68 2.76 -1.03
C ASP A 231 -8.84 4.25 -0.72
N LEU A 232 -7.75 4.89 -0.28
CA LEU A 232 -7.77 6.21 0.33
C LEU A 232 -8.00 7.19 -0.82
N ARG A 233 -9.27 7.42 -1.12
CA ARG A 233 -9.71 8.33 -2.19
C ARG A 233 -10.40 9.52 -1.56
N GLN A 234 -9.64 10.29 -0.78
CA GLN A 234 -10.18 11.43 -0.03
C GLN A 234 -10.25 12.73 -0.84
N LEU A 235 -9.85 12.70 -2.11
CA LEU A 235 -9.85 13.91 -2.93
C LEU A 235 -11.28 14.45 -3.13
N PRO A 236 -11.51 15.75 -2.94
CA PRO A 236 -12.76 16.40 -3.30
C PRO A 236 -13.11 16.18 -4.76
N MET A 237 -14.39 16.35 -5.11
CA MET A 237 -14.85 16.24 -6.49
C MET A 237 -14.05 17.17 -7.40
N ALA A 238 -13.54 16.62 -8.51
CA ALA A 238 -12.88 17.43 -9.52
C ALA A 238 -13.88 18.44 -10.11
N THR A 239 -13.54 19.72 -10.08
CA THR A 239 -14.35 20.74 -10.76
C THR A 239 -14.25 20.57 -12.27
N SER A 240 -15.38 20.32 -12.92
CA SER A 240 -15.48 20.34 -14.38
C SER A 240 -15.36 21.78 -14.90
N GLY A 241 -14.78 21.96 -16.08
CA GLY A 241 -14.71 23.30 -16.71
C GLY A 241 -13.69 24.27 -16.11
N VAL A 242 -12.57 23.78 -15.55
CA VAL A 242 -11.44 24.67 -15.19
C VAL A 242 -10.82 25.25 -16.46
N VAL A 243 -10.92 26.56 -16.63
CA VAL A 243 -10.38 27.31 -17.77
C VAL A 243 -9.03 27.94 -17.39
N GLY A 244 -8.09 27.99 -18.33
CA GLY A 244 -6.87 28.80 -18.21
C GLY A 244 -5.78 28.29 -17.26
N ARG A 245 -5.92 27.09 -16.66
CA ARG A 245 -4.99 26.55 -15.66
C ARG A 245 -4.23 25.29 -16.08
N ALA A 246 -4.18 25.01 -17.38
CA ALA A 246 -3.58 23.78 -17.90
C ALA A 246 -2.06 23.76 -17.71
N ALA A 247 -1.39 24.89 -17.89
CA ALA A 247 0.07 25.00 -17.75
C ALA A 247 0.49 24.78 -16.29
N GLU A 248 -0.17 25.45 -15.35
CA GLU A 248 0.10 25.34 -13.92
C GLU A 248 -0.20 23.93 -13.41
N THR A 249 -1.32 23.32 -13.83
CA THR A 249 -1.62 21.92 -13.51
C THR A 249 -0.53 20.98 -14.03
N THR A 250 -0.02 21.22 -15.24
CA THR A 250 1.03 20.38 -15.84
C THR A 250 2.35 20.51 -15.08
N ARG A 251 2.72 21.73 -14.65
CA ARG A 251 3.91 21.94 -13.81
C ARG A 251 3.83 21.18 -12.49
N ILE A 252 2.67 21.20 -11.82
CA ILE A 252 2.48 20.44 -10.57
C ILE A 252 2.64 18.94 -10.81
N VAL A 253 2.01 18.42 -11.88
CA VAL A 253 2.10 16.99 -12.24
C VAL A 253 3.54 16.59 -12.56
N GLN A 254 4.28 17.42 -13.30
CA GLN A 254 5.68 17.16 -13.64
C GLN A 254 6.58 17.17 -12.41
N ALA A 255 6.42 18.14 -11.52
CA ALA A 255 7.22 18.25 -10.29
C ALA A 255 7.03 17.04 -9.35
N LEU A 256 5.81 16.49 -9.30
CA LEU A 256 5.46 15.36 -8.45
C LEU A 256 5.57 13.99 -9.13
N ASN A 257 5.99 13.91 -10.39
CA ASN A 257 6.09 12.65 -11.11
C ASN A 257 7.31 11.83 -10.58
N PRO A 258 7.13 10.59 -10.08
CA PRO A 258 8.18 9.80 -9.44
C PRO A 258 9.28 9.25 -10.39
N ALA A 259 9.31 9.69 -11.65
CA ALA A 259 10.22 9.16 -12.66
C ALA A 259 11.71 9.53 -12.46
N GLU A 260 12.05 10.44 -11.54
CA GLU A 260 13.45 10.76 -11.21
C GLU A 260 13.81 10.27 -9.78
N PRO A 261 14.89 9.47 -9.63
CA PRO A 261 15.24 8.79 -8.40
C PRO A 261 16.02 9.72 -7.46
N GLU A 262 15.32 10.64 -6.80
CA GLU A 262 15.87 11.35 -5.63
C GLU A 262 14.94 11.06 -4.45
N GLY A 263 15.46 10.36 -3.43
CA GLY A 263 14.72 9.86 -2.27
C GLY A 263 14.24 10.93 -1.28
N LEU A 264 13.76 12.09 -1.75
CA LEU A 264 13.23 13.19 -0.94
C LEU A 264 11.74 13.44 -1.24
N PRO A 265 10.92 13.79 -0.22
CA PRO A 265 9.50 14.01 -0.43
C PRO A 265 9.31 15.20 -1.35
N ARG A 266 8.61 14.99 -2.46
CA ARG A 266 8.38 16.03 -3.47
C ARG A 266 7.26 16.94 -2.98
N LEU A 267 7.58 18.21 -2.76
CA LEU A 267 6.67 19.21 -2.21
C LEU A 267 6.37 20.26 -3.28
N VAL A 268 5.09 20.53 -3.55
CA VAL A 268 4.67 21.62 -4.42
C VAL A 268 3.80 22.60 -3.64
N VAL A 269 4.20 23.87 -3.62
CA VAL A 269 3.45 24.95 -2.97
C VAL A 269 2.77 25.79 -4.04
N VAL A 270 1.44 25.75 -4.07
CA VAL A 270 0.59 26.56 -4.94
C VAL A 270 0.14 27.81 -4.17
N HIS A 271 0.63 28.98 -4.57
CA HIS A 271 0.37 30.23 -3.87
C HIS A 271 -0.28 31.28 -4.77
N GLY A 272 -0.96 32.25 -4.15
CA GLY A 272 -1.66 33.32 -4.84
C GLY A 272 -2.81 33.91 -4.03
N PRO A 273 -3.46 34.98 -4.51
CA PRO A 273 -4.51 35.69 -3.79
C PRO A 273 -5.75 34.83 -3.54
N GLU A 274 -6.63 35.29 -2.66
CA GLU A 274 -7.92 34.64 -2.39
C GLU A 274 -8.79 34.60 -3.66
N GLY A 275 -9.56 33.52 -3.84
CA GLY A 275 -10.44 33.37 -5.01
C GLY A 275 -9.73 33.11 -6.36
N ILE A 276 -8.40 32.99 -6.39
CA ILE A 276 -7.62 32.76 -7.62
C ILE A 276 -7.74 31.34 -8.20
N GLY A 277 -8.29 30.40 -7.41
CA GLY A 277 -8.50 28.99 -7.79
C GLY A 277 -7.39 28.02 -7.38
N LYS A 278 -6.65 28.29 -6.29
CA LYS A 278 -5.57 27.39 -5.81
C LYS A 278 -6.07 25.98 -5.51
N SER A 279 -7.13 25.85 -4.70
CA SER A 279 -7.76 24.58 -4.35
C SER A 279 -8.22 23.82 -5.59
N THR A 280 -8.84 24.53 -6.55
CA THR A 280 -9.26 23.97 -7.84
C THR A 280 -8.08 23.36 -8.61
N VAL A 281 -6.96 24.07 -8.70
CA VAL A 281 -5.76 23.60 -9.41
C VAL A 281 -5.10 22.43 -8.68
N ALA A 282 -5.00 22.50 -7.35
CA ALA A 282 -4.44 21.45 -6.51
C ALA A 282 -5.23 20.13 -6.63
N VAL A 283 -6.56 20.19 -6.45
CA VAL A 283 -7.44 19.02 -6.57
C VAL A 283 -7.38 18.44 -7.99
N ARG A 284 -7.38 19.29 -9.03
CA ARG A 284 -7.28 18.83 -10.43
C ARG A 284 -5.93 18.15 -10.71
N ALA A 285 -4.83 18.68 -10.19
CA ALA A 285 -3.52 18.04 -10.30
C ALA A 285 -3.49 16.71 -9.53
N ALA A 286 -4.08 16.67 -8.34
CA ALA A 286 -4.14 15.47 -7.52
C ALA A 286 -4.92 14.33 -8.19
N HIS A 287 -6.06 14.62 -8.82
CA HIS A 287 -6.81 13.63 -9.60
C HIS A 287 -5.98 13.03 -10.75
N ARG A 288 -5.15 13.84 -11.42
CA ARG A 288 -4.24 13.37 -12.48
C ARG A 288 -3.07 12.53 -11.95
N LEU A 289 -2.62 12.81 -10.73
CA LEU A 289 -1.53 12.10 -10.07
C LEU A 289 -1.97 10.85 -9.32
N SER A 290 -3.28 10.64 -9.11
CA SER A 290 -3.83 9.52 -8.34
C SER A 290 -3.23 8.15 -8.70
N GLY A 291 -3.03 7.88 -10.00
CA GLY A 291 -2.42 6.62 -10.47
C GLY A 291 -0.92 6.45 -10.18
N ALA A 292 -0.20 7.54 -9.89
CA ALA A 292 1.23 7.50 -9.56
C ALA A 292 1.50 7.22 -8.06
N PHE A 293 0.46 7.27 -7.22
CA PHE A 293 0.52 7.08 -5.77
C PHE A 293 -0.41 5.92 -5.36
N PRO A 294 0.06 4.67 -5.48
CA PRO A 294 -0.78 3.48 -5.31
C PRO A 294 -1.27 3.24 -3.87
N ASP A 295 -0.59 3.81 -2.87
CA ASP A 295 -1.02 3.68 -1.46
C ASP A 295 -2.19 4.62 -1.11
N GLY A 296 -2.57 5.53 -2.03
CA GLY A 296 -3.75 6.38 -1.92
C GLY A 296 -3.47 7.88 -1.75
N GLN A 297 -4.55 8.63 -1.51
CA GLN A 297 -4.59 10.08 -1.43
C GLN A 297 -5.27 10.56 -0.13
N LEU A 298 -4.64 11.51 0.53
CA LEU A 298 -5.13 12.20 1.72
C LEU A 298 -5.42 13.66 1.39
N TYR A 299 -6.53 14.19 1.89
CA TYR A 299 -6.90 15.60 1.71
C TYR A 299 -7.30 16.19 3.06
N ALA A 300 -6.78 17.37 3.38
CA ALA A 300 -7.24 18.14 4.54
C ALA A 300 -7.12 19.65 4.28
N GLU A 301 -8.01 20.39 4.94
CA GLU A 301 -7.97 21.85 4.99
C GLU A 301 -7.25 22.30 6.26
N LEU A 302 -6.13 23.02 6.08
CA LEU A 302 -5.33 23.59 7.17
C LEU A 302 -5.75 25.03 7.53
N GLY A 303 -6.62 25.65 6.72
CA GLY A 303 -7.05 27.03 6.94
C GLY A 303 -8.18 27.15 7.97
N GLY A 304 -8.27 28.33 8.60
CA GLY A 304 -9.48 28.77 9.31
C GLY A 304 -9.39 28.99 10.82
N ASP A 305 -8.26 28.72 11.47
CA ASP A 305 -8.17 28.78 12.93
C ASP A 305 -7.00 29.61 13.48
N THR A 306 -7.19 30.20 14.66
CA THR A 306 -6.16 30.94 15.39
C THR A 306 -5.17 30.03 16.12
N ASP A 307 -5.54 28.77 16.37
CA ASP A 307 -4.68 27.74 16.96
C ASP A 307 -4.12 26.80 15.89
N VAL A 308 -2.89 27.07 15.46
CA VAL A 308 -2.20 26.28 14.43
C VAL A 308 -1.84 24.88 14.92
N GLU A 309 -1.45 24.73 16.19
CA GLU A 309 -1.01 23.43 16.74
C GLU A 309 -2.20 22.48 16.92
N GLY A 310 -3.29 22.98 17.52
CA GLY A 310 -4.54 22.22 17.65
C GLY A 310 -5.05 21.74 16.30
N ARG A 311 -5.04 22.62 15.29
CA ARG A 311 -5.47 22.26 13.93
C ARG A 311 -4.59 21.19 13.29
N VAL A 312 -3.28 21.27 13.46
CA VAL A 312 -2.34 20.24 12.97
C VAL A 312 -2.61 18.90 13.64
N VAL A 313 -2.82 18.88 14.98
CA VAL A 313 -3.16 17.64 15.70
C VAL A 313 -4.45 17.03 15.17
N GLU A 314 -5.50 17.83 14.94
CA GLU A 314 -6.75 17.35 14.37
C GLU A 314 -6.58 16.71 12.99
N VAL A 315 -5.84 17.39 12.10
CA VAL A 315 -5.59 16.93 10.73
C VAL A 315 -4.76 15.64 10.74
N VAL A 316 -3.70 15.60 11.55
CA VAL A 316 -2.86 14.41 11.70
C VAL A 316 -3.66 13.25 12.30
N ALA A 317 -4.46 13.50 13.32
CA ALA A 317 -5.34 12.49 13.92
C ALA A 317 -6.32 11.94 12.88
N TYR A 318 -6.90 12.80 12.04
CA TYR A 318 -7.75 12.40 10.93
C TYR A 318 -7.01 11.51 9.91
N PHE A 319 -5.78 11.88 9.53
CA PHE A 319 -4.96 11.06 8.63
C PHE A 319 -4.57 9.72 9.25
N LEU A 320 -4.17 9.68 10.52
CA LEU A 320 -3.82 8.44 11.23
C LEU A 320 -5.00 7.47 11.27
N ARG A 321 -6.21 7.96 11.61
CA ARG A 321 -7.44 7.14 11.55
C ARG A 321 -7.69 6.61 10.14
N SER A 322 -7.51 7.46 9.13
CA SER A 322 -7.67 7.07 7.73
C SER A 322 -6.66 6.00 7.31
N LEU A 323 -5.43 6.07 7.82
CA LEU A 323 -4.35 5.10 7.58
C LEU A 323 -4.53 3.79 8.38
N GLY A 324 -5.60 3.66 9.18
CA GLY A 324 -5.96 2.46 9.92
C GLY A 324 -5.51 2.44 11.39
N VAL A 325 -5.07 3.56 11.96
CA VAL A 325 -4.72 3.65 13.39
C VAL A 325 -6.02 3.69 14.21
N PRO A 326 -6.20 2.76 15.18
CA PRO A 326 -7.34 2.78 16.10
C PRO A 326 -7.48 4.11 16.83
N ALA A 327 -8.70 4.58 17.05
CA ALA A 327 -8.95 5.91 17.61
C ALA A 327 -8.36 6.12 19.01
N ASP A 328 -8.26 5.05 19.80
CA ASP A 328 -7.64 4.99 21.13
C ASP A 328 -6.11 5.04 21.09
N ALA A 329 -5.49 4.70 19.95
CA ALA A 329 -4.05 4.73 19.73
C ALA A 329 -3.56 6.05 19.08
N VAL A 330 -4.45 6.99 18.75
CA VAL A 330 -4.08 8.26 18.13
C VAL A 330 -3.60 9.25 19.20
N PRO A 331 -2.35 9.72 19.15
CA PRO A 331 -1.84 10.68 20.13
C PRO A 331 -2.55 12.02 20.06
N SER A 332 -2.80 12.63 21.22
CA SER A 332 -3.41 13.96 21.34
C SER A 332 -2.40 15.09 21.49
N ARG A 333 -1.12 14.78 21.73
CA ARG A 333 -0.03 15.76 21.82
C ARG A 333 0.58 16.02 20.45
N PHE A 334 0.93 17.27 20.18
CA PHE A 334 1.49 17.72 18.90
C PHE A 334 2.71 16.91 18.46
N GLU A 335 3.74 16.79 19.30
CA GLU A 335 4.98 16.08 18.96
C GLU A 335 4.73 14.58 18.67
N ASP A 336 3.93 13.92 19.52
CA ASP A 336 3.59 12.51 19.38
C ASP A 336 2.77 12.24 18.12
N ALA A 337 1.82 13.12 17.79
CA ALA A 337 1.01 13.02 16.58
C ALA A 337 1.86 13.14 15.31
N VAL A 338 2.77 14.14 15.26
CA VAL A 338 3.71 14.32 14.15
C VAL A 338 4.62 13.10 13.98
N ALA A 339 5.17 12.57 15.07
CA ALA A 339 6.01 11.37 15.05
C ALA A 339 5.24 10.12 14.59
N ALA A 340 4.01 9.96 15.05
CA ALA A 340 3.12 8.88 14.63
C ALA A 340 2.78 8.98 13.14
N PHE A 341 2.52 10.18 12.62
CA PHE A 341 2.25 10.41 11.20
C PHE A 341 3.43 10.04 10.32
N ARG A 342 4.65 10.43 10.70
CA ARG A 342 5.87 10.05 9.96
C ARG A 342 6.09 8.54 9.97
N SER A 343 5.87 7.88 11.10
CA SER A 343 5.94 6.42 11.22
C SER A 343 4.87 5.73 10.37
N ALA A 344 3.65 6.24 10.37
CA ALA A 344 2.54 5.66 9.61
C ALA A 344 2.69 5.82 8.08
N THR A 345 3.39 6.86 7.64
CA THR A 345 3.65 7.15 6.21
C THR A 345 5.01 6.61 5.72
N ALA A 346 5.82 6.04 6.62
CA ALA A 346 7.11 5.44 6.26
C ALA A 346 6.92 4.27 5.28
N GLY A 347 7.72 4.27 4.20
CA GLY A 347 7.67 3.24 3.15
C GLY A 347 6.38 3.21 2.32
N ARG A 348 5.55 4.26 2.38
CA ARG A 348 4.34 4.40 1.56
C ARG A 348 4.52 5.45 0.46
N ARG A 349 3.81 5.25 -0.65
CA ARG A 349 3.67 6.14 -1.80
C ARG A 349 2.31 6.82 -1.81
N LEU A 350 2.17 7.82 -0.94
CA LEU A 350 0.92 8.58 -0.75
C LEU A 350 0.98 9.95 -1.44
N LEU A 351 -0.18 10.44 -1.87
CA LEU A 351 -0.38 11.84 -2.25
C LEU A 351 -1.10 12.57 -1.12
N VAL A 352 -0.48 13.60 -0.55
CA VAL A 352 -1.08 14.43 0.50
C VAL A 352 -1.41 15.81 -0.07
N VAL A 353 -2.66 16.24 0.05
CA VAL A 353 -3.13 17.56 -0.36
C VAL A 353 -3.54 18.36 0.88
N LEU A 354 -2.82 19.47 1.11
CA LEU A 354 -3.04 20.38 2.23
C LEU A 354 -3.56 21.72 1.70
N ASP A 355 -4.87 21.94 1.82
CA ASP A 355 -5.52 23.14 1.28
C ASP A 355 -5.58 24.27 2.33
N GLY A 356 -5.10 25.46 1.96
CA GLY A 356 -5.19 26.67 2.79
C GLY A 356 -4.19 26.75 3.94
N ALA A 357 -2.96 26.26 3.76
CA ALA A 357 -1.92 26.28 4.79
C ALA A 357 -1.60 27.72 5.29
N PRO A 358 -1.66 27.97 6.60
CA PRO A 358 -1.44 29.31 7.17
C PRO A 358 0.05 29.66 7.32
N SER A 359 0.92 28.66 7.52
CA SER A 359 2.36 28.87 7.76
C SER A 359 3.20 27.68 7.27
N ALA A 360 4.51 27.91 7.11
CA ALA A 360 5.45 26.86 6.76
C ALA A 360 5.64 25.83 7.89
N SER A 361 5.55 26.26 9.16
CA SER A 361 5.65 25.37 10.33
C SER A 361 4.51 24.35 10.36
N ALA A 362 3.27 24.77 10.07
CA ALA A 362 2.11 23.89 9.99
C ALA A 362 2.31 22.80 8.92
N VAL A 363 2.82 23.19 7.75
CA VAL A 363 3.12 22.24 6.67
C VAL A 363 4.18 21.23 7.10
N ARG A 364 5.32 21.69 7.67
CA ARG A 364 6.43 20.83 8.10
C ARG A 364 6.01 19.76 9.12
N ALA A 365 5.04 20.07 9.97
CA ALA A 365 4.49 19.13 10.94
C ALA A 365 3.68 18.00 10.27
N VAL A 366 3.06 18.26 9.12
CA VAL A 366 2.23 17.32 8.36
C VAL A 366 2.95 16.76 7.12
N LEU A 367 4.28 16.93 7.03
CA LEU A 367 5.06 16.31 5.96
C LEU A 367 5.34 14.82 6.26
N PRO A 368 5.15 13.92 5.28
CA PRO A 368 5.57 12.53 5.38
C PRO A 368 7.08 12.40 5.61
N GLY A 369 7.50 11.34 6.30
CA GLY A 369 8.92 11.09 6.58
C GLY A 369 9.68 10.39 5.44
N SER A 370 8.98 9.94 4.39
CA SER A 370 9.54 9.14 3.29
C SER A 370 9.60 9.93 1.97
N GLY A 371 10.64 9.67 1.18
CA GLY A 371 10.88 10.34 -0.09
C GLY A 371 9.92 10.00 -1.23
N GLU A 372 9.12 8.95 -1.07
CA GLU A 372 8.24 8.45 -2.13
C GLU A 372 6.82 9.03 -2.08
N CYS A 373 6.54 9.88 -1.08
CA CYS A 373 5.29 10.64 -0.97
C CYS A 373 5.36 11.96 -1.74
N GLY A 374 4.23 12.32 -2.36
CA GLY A 374 4.04 13.63 -2.99
C GLY A 374 3.15 14.51 -2.10
N VAL A 375 3.50 15.79 -1.97
CA VAL A 375 2.72 16.75 -1.18
C VAL A 375 2.35 17.97 -2.04
N ILE A 376 1.06 18.29 -2.11
CA ILE A 376 0.55 19.53 -2.71
C ILE A 376 0.02 20.40 -1.57
N VAL A 377 0.54 21.62 -1.46
CA VAL A 377 0.10 22.61 -0.48
C VAL A 377 -0.51 23.78 -1.24
N THR A 378 -1.65 24.29 -0.78
CA THR A 378 -2.11 25.61 -1.22
C THR A 378 -1.97 26.62 -0.09
N SER A 379 -1.57 27.85 -0.41
CA SER A 379 -1.51 28.92 0.58
C SER A 379 -1.81 30.29 -0.03
N ARG A 380 -2.23 31.23 0.81
CA ARG A 380 -2.33 32.65 0.43
C ARG A 380 -0.95 33.29 0.30
N HIS A 381 0.03 32.76 1.04
CA HIS A 381 1.41 33.24 1.07
C HIS A 381 2.33 32.28 0.31
N GLU A 382 3.50 32.77 -0.07
CA GLU A 382 4.47 31.99 -0.83
C GLU A 382 5.18 30.90 0.01
N LEU A 383 5.15 31.03 1.34
CA LEU A 383 5.77 30.10 2.29
C LEU A 383 7.25 29.83 1.97
N THR A 384 8.01 30.90 1.73
CA THR A 384 9.40 30.86 1.23
C THR A 384 10.33 29.96 2.03
N GLU A 385 10.08 29.85 3.34
CA GLU A 385 10.79 28.96 4.26
C GLU A 385 10.76 27.48 3.85
N LEU A 386 9.76 27.02 3.09
CA LEU A 386 9.67 25.64 2.61
C LEU A 386 10.60 25.35 1.43
N PHE A 387 11.00 26.38 0.67
CA PHE A 387 11.90 26.22 -0.49
C PHE A 387 13.37 26.03 -0.11
N VAL A 388 13.70 26.17 1.18
CA VAL A 388 15.03 25.85 1.71
C VAL A 388 15.29 24.33 1.70
N SER A 389 14.23 23.53 1.68
CA SER A 389 14.33 22.07 1.64
C SER A 389 14.44 21.56 0.19
N PRO A 390 15.40 20.69 -0.13
CA PRO A 390 15.53 20.14 -1.48
C PRO A 390 14.28 19.33 -1.85
N GLY A 391 13.76 19.53 -3.07
CA GLY A 391 12.53 18.90 -3.57
C GLY A 391 11.27 19.78 -3.50
N ALA A 392 11.34 20.99 -2.92
CA ALA A 392 10.24 21.93 -2.87
C ALA A 392 10.15 22.82 -4.12
N HIS A 393 8.97 22.89 -4.75
CA HIS A 393 8.70 23.66 -5.96
C HIS A 393 7.55 24.65 -5.77
N GLY A 394 7.75 25.92 -6.14
CA GLY A 394 6.73 26.96 -6.07
C GLY A 394 5.94 27.08 -7.38
N VAL A 395 4.61 27.16 -7.29
CA VAL A 395 3.71 27.47 -8.42
C VAL A 395 2.85 28.67 -8.06
N SER A 396 3.18 29.82 -8.65
CA SER A 396 2.40 31.06 -8.50
C SER A 396 1.19 31.07 -9.43
N LEU A 397 0.01 31.35 -8.87
CA LEU A 397 -1.21 31.58 -9.63
C LEU A 397 -1.50 33.09 -9.72
N GLY A 398 -1.37 33.64 -10.93
CA GLY A 398 -1.80 35.00 -11.26
C GLY A 398 -3.24 35.06 -11.80
N PRO A 399 -3.80 36.27 -12.01
CA PRO A 399 -5.12 36.47 -12.63
C PRO A 399 -5.29 35.71 -13.96
N LEU A 400 -6.52 35.32 -14.28
CA LEU A 400 -6.83 34.72 -15.57
C LEU A 400 -6.54 35.71 -16.70
N ARG A 401 -6.03 35.18 -17.82
CA ARG A 401 -5.91 35.97 -19.04
C ARG A 401 -7.29 36.39 -19.51
N ARG A 402 -7.38 37.53 -20.19
CA ARG A 402 -8.66 38.06 -20.70
C ARG A 402 -9.46 37.00 -21.47
N GLU A 403 -8.81 36.28 -22.37
CA GLU A 403 -9.44 35.19 -23.14
C GLU A 403 -9.99 34.04 -22.27
N ASP A 404 -9.28 33.68 -21.19
CA ASP A 404 -9.75 32.68 -20.23
C ASP A 404 -10.95 33.18 -19.43
N SER A 405 -10.92 34.42 -18.98
CA SER A 405 -12.02 35.07 -18.27
C SER A 405 -13.31 35.11 -19.11
N TYR A 406 -13.18 35.40 -20.41
CA TYR A 406 -14.27 35.33 -21.38
C TYR A 406 -14.82 33.90 -21.53
N ARG A 407 -13.94 32.90 -21.60
CA ARG A 407 -14.35 31.50 -21.71
C ARG A 407 -15.11 31.01 -20.48
N VAL A 408 -14.72 31.44 -19.27
CA VAL A 408 -15.48 31.15 -18.04
C VAL A 408 -16.89 31.73 -18.14
N LEU A 409 -17.05 33.01 -18.51
CA LEU A 409 -18.38 33.61 -18.65
C LEU A 409 -19.23 32.94 -19.73
N ARG A 410 -18.65 32.56 -20.87
CA ARG A 410 -19.38 31.86 -21.95
C ARG A 410 -19.86 30.48 -21.51
N GLN A 411 -19.11 29.78 -20.67
CA GLN A 411 -19.54 28.49 -20.12
C GLN A 411 -20.75 28.64 -19.19
N GLU A 412 -20.81 29.71 -18.40
CA GLU A 412 -21.87 29.91 -17.40
C GLU A 412 -23.12 30.60 -17.97
N LEU A 413 -22.96 31.58 -18.87
CA LEU A 413 -24.05 32.43 -19.38
C LEU A 413 -24.48 32.11 -20.82
N GLY A 414 -23.71 31.26 -21.51
CA GLY A 414 -23.91 30.98 -22.93
C GLY A 414 -23.28 32.02 -23.86
N ASP A 415 -23.03 31.59 -25.10
CA ASP A 415 -22.28 32.37 -26.08
C ASP A 415 -23.04 33.58 -26.62
N GLU A 416 -24.36 33.43 -26.83
CA GLU A 416 -25.19 34.48 -27.41
C GLU A 416 -25.27 35.72 -26.51
N ARG A 417 -25.47 35.53 -25.21
CA ARG A 417 -25.60 36.62 -24.23
C ARG A 417 -24.28 37.37 -24.04
N VAL A 418 -23.16 36.66 -24.01
CA VAL A 418 -21.82 37.26 -23.89
C VAL A 418 -21.46 38.07 -25.15
N ARG A 419 -21.88 37.61 -26.33
CA ARG A 419 -21.66 38.35 -27.59
C ARG A 419 -22.57 39.58 -27.71
N ALA A 420 -23.82 39.49 -27.26
CA ALA A 420 -24.79 40.57 -27.35
C ALA A 420 -24.40 41.81 -26.51
N GLU A 421 -23.77 41.62 -25.35
CA GLU A 421 -23.42 42.70 -24.41
C GLU A 421 -21.90 42.84 -24.21
N ARG A 422 -21.11 42.84 -25.30
CA ARG A 422 -19.65 42.75 -25.24
C ARG A 422 -18.97 43.85 -24.40
N GLU A 423 -19.42 45.09 -24.50
CA GLU A 423 -18.86 46.22 -23.73
C GLU A 423 -19.12 46.06 -22.22
N ALA A 424 -20.33 45.65 -21.83
CA ALA A 424 -20.67 45.39 -20.43
C ALA A 424 -19.89 44.17 -19.88
N VAL A 425 -19.63 43.16 -20.71
CA VAL A 425 -18.78 42.02 -20.33
C VAL A 425 -17.34 42.46 -20.08
N ASP A 426 -16.78 43.32 -20.94
CA ASP A 426 -15.42 43.85 -20.75
C ASP A 426 -15.29 44.61 -19.43
N GLU A 427 -16.27 45.44 -19.11
CA GLU A 427 -16.29 46.21 -17.86
C GLU A 427 -16.47 45.29 -16.64
N LEU A 428 -17.36 44.30 -16.72
CA LEU A 428 -17.53 43.29 -15.68
C LEU A 428 -16.23 42.52 -15.40
N LEU A 429 -15.54 42.09 -16.46
CA LEU A 429 -14.27 41.37 -16.34
C LEU A 429 -13.15 42.24 -15.79
N ARG A 430 -13.14 43.55 -16.13
CA ARG A 430 -12.22 44.54 -15.58
C ARG A 430 -12.41 44.68 -14.07
N LEU A 431 -13.66 44.83 -13.62
CA LEU A 431 -14.01 44.92 -12.20
C LEU A 431 -13.70 43.64 -11.42
N CYS A 432 -13.86 42.47 -12.06
CA CYS A 432 -13.51 41.18 -11.47
C CYS A 432 -11.99 40.96 -11.35
N GLY A 433 -11.15 41.81 -11.97
CA GLY A 433 -9.69 41.72 -11.88
C GLY A 433 -9.10 40.40 -12.38
N GLY A 434 -9.81 39.65 -13.23
CA GLY A 434 -9.40 38.32 -13.69
C GLY A 434 -9.45 37.22 -12.61
N LEU A 435 -10.14 37.44 -11.49
CA LEU A 435 -10.31 36.43 -10.43
C LEU A 435 -11.43 35.43 -10.82
N PRO A 436 -11.14 34.12 -10.92
CA PRO A 436 -12.16 33.12 -11.26
C PRO A 436 -13.38 33.13 -10.35
N LEU A 437 -13.17 33.31 -9.04
CA LEU A 437 -14.26 33.34 -8.07
C LEU A 437 -15.18 34.55 -8.29
N ALA A 438 -14.62 35.74 -8.53
CA ALA A 438 -15.40 36.95 -8.79
C ALA A 438 -16.24 36.81 -10.07
N ILE A 439 -15.64 36.27 -11.13
CA ILE A 439 -16.30 36.03 -12.42
C ILE A 439 -17.47 35.04 -12.26
N ARG A 440 -17.24 33.91 -11.57
CA ARG A 440 -18.28 32.89 -11.36
C ARG A 440 -19.39 33.40 -10.44
N SER A 441 -19.06 34.17 -9.41
CA SER A 441 -20.05 34.81 -8.55
C SER A 441 -20.92 35.78 -9.34
N ALA A 442 -20.33 36.65 -10.17
CA ALA A 442 -21.10 37.55 -11.04
C ALA A 442 -21.98 36.77 -12.03
N ALA A 443 -21.45 35.71 -12.65
CA ALA A 443 -22.21 34.84 -13.55
C ALA A 443 -23.41 34.19 -12.85
N ALA A 444 -23.23 33.65 -11.64
CA ALA A 444 -24.32 33.03 -10.87
C ALA A 444 -25.48 34.00 -10.59
N HIS A 445 -25.18 35.28 -10.33
CA HIS A 445 -26.21 36.31 -10.16
C HIS A 445 -26.99 36.62 -11.44
N LEU A 446 -26.35 36.48 -12.61
CA LEU A 446 -26.94 36.71 -13.94
C LEU A 446 -27.68 35.47 -14.48
N VAL A 447 -27.27 34.26 -14.10
CA VAL A 447 -27.98 32.99 -14.41
C VAL A 447 -29.31 32.94 -13.67
N THR A 448 -29.32 33.31 -12.38
CA THR A 448 -30.54 33.37 -11.56
C THR A 448 -31.52 34.45 -11.99
N ARG A 449 -31.09 35.40 -12.85
CA ARG A 449 -31.91 36.50 -13.37
C ARG A 449 -31.78 36.62 -14.90
N PRO A 450 -32.42 35.74 -15.69
CA PRO A 450 -32.25 35.69 -17.14
C PRO A 450 -32.67 36.98 -17.87
N ARG A 451 -33.61 37.74 -17.29
CA ARG A 451 -34.12 39.00 -17.85
C ARG A 451 -33.27 40.24 -17.51
N LEU A 452 -32.32 40.11 -16.58
CA LEU A 452 -31.45 41.22 -16.18
C LEU A 452 -30.29 41.33 -17.17
N SER A 453 -30.11 42.47 -17.83
CA SER A 453 -28.94 42.68 -18.69
C SER A 453 -27.64 42.76 -17.86
N ILE A 454 -26.50 42.45 -18.47
CA ILE A 454 -25.18 42.58 -17.83
C ILE A 454 -24.91 44.06 -17.51
N ALA A 455 -25.31 44.97 -18.41
CA ALA A 455 -25.22 46.40 -18.19
C ALA A 455 -26.03 46.88 -16.97
N SER A 456 -27.27 46.38 -16.79
CA SER A 456 -28.11 46.71 -15.64
C SER A 456 -27.57 46.15 -14.32
N TYR A 457 -26.94 44.97 -14.36
CA TYR A 457 -26.26 44.41 -13.19
C TYR A 457 -25.10 45.31 -12.74
N LEU A 458 -24.29 45.79 -13.67
CA LEU A 458 -23.20 46.72 -13.36
C LEU A 458 -23.71 48.04 -12.76
N ALA A 459 -24.75 48.64 -13.35
CA ALA A 459 -25.34 49.87 -12.84
C ALA A 459 -25.84 49.74 -11.38
N ASN A 460 -26.51 48.63 -11.05
CA ASN A 460 -27.00 48.38 -9.69
C ASN A 460 -25.88 48.07 -8.69
N THR A 461 -24.81 47.43 -9.13
CA THR A 461 -23.67 47.11 -8.26
C THR A 461 -22.81 48.35 -7.99
N CYS A 462 -22.76 49.30 -8.93
CA CYS A 462 -22.08 50.59 -8.76
C CYS A 462 -22.92 51.65 -8.02
N HIS A 463 -24.23 51.47 -7.85
CA HIS A 463 -25.11 52.40 -7.12
C HIS A 463 -25.52 51.92 -5.71
N GLY A 464 -25.15 50.69 -5.33
CA GLY A 464 -25.54 50.07 -4.06
C GLY A 464 -24.66 50.37 -2.84
N GLU A 465 -23.70 51.30 -2.91
CA GLU A 465 -22.80 51.60 -1.77
C GLU A 465 -23.47 52.41 -0.63
N GLU A 466 -24.69 52.94 -0.81
CA GLU A 466 -25.30 53.84 0.19
C GLU A 466 -26.56 53.35 0.92
N ALA A 467 -27.07 52.14 0.68
CA ALA A 467 -28.27 51.68 1.40
C ALA A 467 -28.30 50.19 1.76
N ALA A 468 -28.54 49.95 3.06
CA ALA A 468 -29.00 48.71 3.72
C ALA A 468 -27.94 47.75 4.30
N ARG A 469 -27.67 47.94 5.60
CA ARG A 469 -27.53 46.81 6.54
C ARG A 469 -28.89 46.08 6.63
N PRO A 470 -28.87 44.74 6.68
CA PRO A 470 -29.42 44.10 7.88
C PRO A 470 -28.52 42.99 8.42
N SER A 471 -28.71 42.75 9.71
CA SER A 471 -28.09 41.74 10.56
C SER A 471 -28.75 40.36 10.42
N ILE A 472 -27.89 39.32 10.46
CA ILE A 472 -28.02 37.96 11.04
C ILE A 472 -27.49 36.88 10.07
N GLY A 473 -26.29 36.37 10.36
CA GLY A 473 -25.85 34.96 10.20
C GLY A 473 -25.40 34.40 8.83
N GLY A 474 -24.07 34.33 8.59
CA GLY A 474 -23.43 33.34 7.69
C GLY A 474 -22.81 33.89 6.38
N PRO A 475 -21.56 33.54 5.99
CA PRO A 475 -20.71 34.44 5.20
C PRO A 475 -20.59 34.05 3.72
N CYS A 476 -21.00 34.96 2.84
CA CYS A 476 -20.39 35.19 1.53
C CYS A 476 -20.78 36.61 1.10
N ARG A 477 -20.14 37.62 1.71
CA ARG A 477 -20.19 38.99 1.20
C ARG A 477 -18.95 39.20 0.33
N LEU A 478 -19.18 39.53 -0.93
CA LEU A 478 -18.19 40.15 -1.79
C LEU A 478 -17.75 41.45 -1.12
N VAL A 479 -16.55 41.47 -0.54
CA VAL A 479 -15.86 42.71 -0.20
C VAL A 479 -15.13 43.15 -1.47
N PRO A 480 -15.41 44.33 -2.03
CA PRO A 480 -14.63 44.84 -3.15
C PRO A 480 -13.19 45.14 -2.67
N VAL A 481 -12.21 44.64 -3.43
CA VAL A 481 -10.80 45.04 -3.29
C VAL A 481 -10.70 46.47 -3.83
N THR A 482 -10.46 47.44 -2.96
CA THR A 482 -10.18 48.83 -3.35
C THR A 482 -8.80 48.93 -4.03
N PRO A 483 -8.62 49.75 -5.07
CA PRO A 483 -7.35 49.87 -5.80
C PRO A 483 -6.30 50.75 -5.09
N ALA A 484 -6.19 50.69 -3.76
CA ALA A 484 -5.33 51.59 -2.97
C ALA A 484 -4.24 50.89 -2.13
N GLN A 485 -3.90 49.61 -2.39
CA GLN A 485 -2.78 48.92 -1.71
C GLN A 485 -1.78 48.29 -2.68
N ALA A 486 -1.51 48.97 -3.80
CA ALA A 486 -0.39 48.69 -4.68
C ALA A 486 0.70 49.76 -4.52
N ALA A 487 1.26 49.90 -3.31
CA ALA A 487 2.54 50.54 -3.02
C ALA A 487 2.88 50.40 -1.53
N CYS A 488 3.50 49.28 -1.16
CA CYS A 488 4.55 49.10 -0.14
C CYS A 488 4.96 47.63 -0.10
#